data_AF-A0A934JTW3-F1
#
_entry.id   AF-A0A934JTW3-F1
#
_cell.length_a   1.000
_cell.length_b   1.000
_cell.length_c   1.000
_cell.angle_alpha   90.00
_cell.angle_beta   90.00
_cell.angle_gamma   90.00
#
_symmetry.space_group_name_H-M   'P 1'
#
loop_
_entity.id
_entity.type
_entity.pdbx_description
1 polymer ?
#
loop_
_entity_poly.entity_id
_entity_poly.type
_entity_poly.pdbx_seq_one_letter_code
_entity_poly.pdbx_strand_id
1 'polypeptide(L)'
;MSEDRKTYLSGCENPVQKLHEKGCFNRYHEGFVYPSPDEIKAIRLYLELSQIDVAKLVGATFKEGKGSQTIRKWETEEGKTEHRKIPYSVWRLLLIETGIVKVEE
;
A
#
# COMPACT_ATOMS: atom_id res chain seq x y z
N MET A 1 4.42 -17.70 32.66
CA MET A 1 3.50 -16.68 32.11
C MET A 1 3.76 -16.62 30.62
N SER A 2 3.17 -17.54 29.86
CA SER A 2 3.29 -17.57 28.40
C SER A 2 2.18 -16.68 27.87
N GLU A 3 2.53 -15.52 27.32
CA GLU A 3 1.55 -14.64 26.69
C GLU A 3 1.13 -15.29 25.37
N ASP A 4 -0.08 -15.85 25.36
CA ASP A 4 -0.80 -16.24 24.14
C ASP A 4 -1.00 -15.00 23.27
N ARG A 5 -0.06 -14.79 22.33
CA ARG A 5 -0.22 -13.79 21.27
C ARG A 5 -1.37 -14.25 20.38
N LYS A 6 -2.56 -13.70 20.61
CA LYS A 6 -3.70 -13.81 19.70
C LYS A 6 -3.25 -13.36 18.31
N THR A 7 -2.98 -14.34 17.45
CA THR A 7 -2.72 -14.11 16.03
C THR A 7 -4.09 -13.88 15.41
N TYR A 8 -4.43 -12.62 15.16
CA TYR A 8 -5.62 -12.29 14.39
C TYR A 8 -5.35 -12.71 12.95
N LEU A 9 -5.79 -13.91 12.56
CA LEU A 9 -6.03 -14.23 11.17
C LEU A 9 -7.20 -13.36 10.72
N SER A 10 -6.90 -12.14 10.28
CA SER A 10 -7.88 -11.23 9.71
C SER A 10 -8.46 -11.90 8.47
N GLY A 11 -9.79 -11.98 8.40
CA GLY A 11 -10.53 -12.59 7.31
C GLY A 11 -9.92 -12.20 5.97
N CYS A 12 -9.54 -13.21 5.19
CA CYS A 12 -8.87 -13.09 3.91
C CYS A 12 -9.89 -12.64 2.84
N GLU A 13 -10.41 -11.42 2.95
CA GLU A 13 -10.87 -10.71 1.76
C GLU A 13 -9.61 -10.27 1.04
N ASN A 14 -9.37 -10.81 -0.15
CA ASN A 14 -8.19 -10.46 -0.93
C ASN A 14 -8.25 -8.94 -1.23
N PRO A 15 -7.37 -8.10 -0.65
CA PRO A 15 -7.47 -6.63 -0.75
C PRO A 15 -7.46 -6.15 -2.21
N VAL A 16 -6.94 -7.00 -3.08
CA VAL A 16 -6.93 -6.86 -4.53
C VAL A 16 -8.34 -6.82 -5.12
N GLN A 17 -9.23 -7.71 -4.71
CA GLN A 17 -10.60 -7.79 -5.26
C GLN A 17 -11.37 -6.52 -4.91
N LYS A 18 -11.26 -6.05 -3.67
CA LYS A 18 -11.85 -4.80 -3.21
C LYS A 18 -11.34 -3.58 -4.00
N LEU A 19 -10.05 -3.56 -4.30
CA LEU A 19 -9.44 -2.48 -5.09
C LEU A 19 -9.84 -2.52 -6.57
N HIS A 20 -10.09 -3.72 -7.11
CA HIS A 20 -10.61 -3.90 -8.46
C HIS A 20 -12.00 -3.28 -8.61
N GLU A 21 -12.93 -3.61 -7.68
CA GLU A 21 -14.30 -3.08 -7.68
C GLU A 21 -14.35 -1.55 -7.56
N LYS A 22 -13.41 -0.96 -6.83
CA LYS A 22 -13.31 0.49 -6.62
C LYS A 22 -12.72 1.25 -7.81
N GLY A 23 -12.08 0.57 -8.77
CA GLY A 23 -11.40 1.22 -9.89
C GLY A 23 -10.01 1.79 -9.54
N CYS A 24 -9.39 1.33 -8.45
CA CYS A 24 -8.05 1.76 -8.05
C CYS A 24 -6.93 1.21 -8.95
N PHE A 25 -7.24 0.25 -9.83
CA PHE A 25 -6.30 -0.29 -10.81
C PHE A 25 -6.33 0.42 -12.15
N ASN A 26 -7.34 1.25 -12.40
CA ASN A 26 -7.55 1.86 -13.71
C ASN A 26 -6.40 2.80 -14.08
N ARG A 27 -6.23 3.00 -15.39
CA ARG A 27 -5.30 4.01 -15.90
C ARG A 27 -5.83 5.40 -15.52
N TYR A 28 -4.92 6.35 -15.31
CA TYR A 28 -5.22 7.69 -14.79
C TYR A 28 -6.38 8.43 -15.52
N HIS A 29 -6.68 8.08 -16.77
CA HIS A 29 -7.71 8.71 -17.60
C HIS A 29 -9.11 8.06 -17.53
N GLU A 30 -9.26 6.83 -17.05
CA GLU A 30 -10.52 6.08 -17.11
C GLU A 30 -11.01 5.67 -15.72
N GLY A 31 -11.72 6.57 -15.03
CA GLY A 31 -12.35 6.23 -13.74
C GLY A 31 -11.37 5.82 -12.64
N PHE A 32 -10.13 6.32 -12.69
CA PHE A 32 -9.15 6.06 -11.65
C PHE A 32 -9.56 6.71 -10.32
N VAL A 33 -9.58 5.90 -9.27
CA VAL A 33 -9.81 6.35 -7.90
C VAL A 33 -8.55 6.15 -7.08
N TYR A 34 -8.12 7.19 -6.35
CA TYR A 34 -6.97 7.08 -5.46
C TYR A 34 -7.25 6.07 -4.33
N PRO A 35 -6.27 5.23 -3.97
CA PRO A 35 -6.40 4.32 -2.85
C PRO A 35 -6.43 5.10 -1.53
N SER A 36 -7.15 4.58 -0.54
CA SER A 36 -7.13 5.08 0.82
C SER A 36 -5.84 4.70 1.56
N PRO A 37 -5.50 5.37 2.67
CA PRO A 37 -4.35 5.00 3.50
C PRO A 37 -4.36 3.52 3.95
N ASP A 38 -5.54 3.00 4.31
CA ASP A 38 -5.71 1.61 4.73
C ASP A 38 -5.52 0.63 3.58
N GLU A 39 -5.97 1.00 2.37
CA GLU A 39 -5.78 0.21 1.16
C GLU A 39 -4.29 0.12 0.76
N ILE A 40 -3.56 1.22 0.88
CA ILE A 40 -2.11 1.26 0.64
C ILE A 40 -1.40 0.30 1.62
N LYS A 41 -1.76 0.40 2.91
CA LYS A 41 -1.20 -0.48 3.94
C LYS A 41 -1.56 -1.94 3.72
N ALA A 42 -2.80 -2.22 3.29
CA ALA A 42 -3.27 -3.57 3.02
C ALA A 42 -2.48 -4.22 1.86
N ILE A 43 -2.24 -3.49 0.76
CA ILE A 43 -1.42 -4.00 -0.35
C ILE A 43 0.03 -4.23 0.08
N ARG A 44 0.62 -3.31 0.85
CA ARG A 44 1.98 -3.51 1.35
C ARG A 44 2.09 -4.78 2.20
N LEU A 45 1.14 -5.00 3.10
CA LEU A 45 1.11 -6.19 3.96
C LEU A 45 0.81 -7.46 3.16
N TYR A 46 -0.04 -7.39 2.13
CA TYR A 46 -0.32 -8.49 1.21
C TYR A 46 0.93 -8.93 0.44
N LEU A 47 1.79 -7.98 0.04
CA LEU A 47 3.09 -8.24 -0.57
C LEU A 47 4.18 -8.66 0.44
N GLU A 48 3.85 -8.74 1.72
CA GLU A 48 4.79 -9.01 2.83
C GLU A 48 5.95 -8.00 2.90
N LEU A 49 5.76 -6.78 2.38
CA LEU A 49 6.79 -5.75 2.35
C LEU A 49 6.79 -4.92 3.64
N SER A 50 7.98 -4.59 4.14
CA SER A 50 8.12 -3.55 5.17
C SER A 50 7.98 -2.15 4.55
N GLN A 51 7.78 -1.12 5.40
CA GLN A 51 7.83 0.27 4.94
C GLN A 51 9.22 0.63 4.37
N ILE A 52 10.28 -0.06 4.78
CA ILE A 52 11.62 0.12 4.24
C ILE A 52 11.71 -0.48 2.84
N ASP A 53 11.12 -1.67 2.62
CA ASP A 53 11.16 -2.33 1.31
C ASP A 53 10.39 -1.52 0.26
N VAL A 54 9.22 -0.99 0.62
CA VAL A 54 8.49 -0.06 -0.24
C VAL A 54 9.30 1.22 -0.49
N ALA A 55 9.98 1.76 0.53
CA ALA A 55 10.82 2.94 0.35
C ALA A 55 12.00 2.67 -0.60
N LYS A 56 12.63 1.50 -0.52
CA LYS A 56 13.68 1.06 -1.44
C LYS A 56 13.15 0.92 -2.87
N LEU A 57 11.98 0.29 -3.03
CA LEU A 57 11.32 0.10 -4.32
C LEU A 57 11.05 1.43 -5.04
N VAL A 58 10.59 2.44 -4.29
CA VAL A 58 10.13 3.73 -4.85
C VAL A 58 11.19 4.83 -4.77
N GLY A 59 12.39 4.53 -4.29
CA GLY A 59 13.48 5.50 -4.11
C GLY A 59 13.23 6.56 -3.03
N ALA A 60 12.41 6.26 -2.03
CA ALA A 60 12.13 7.16 -0.91
C ALA A 60 13.15 7.01 0.23
N THR A 61 13.38 8.09 0.98
CA THR A 61 14.24 8.07 2.16
C THR A 61 13.66 7.18 3.25
N PHE A 62 14.53 6.41 3.92
CA PHE A 62 14.19 5.59 5.08
C PHE A 62 15.29 5.66 6.14
N LYS A 63 14.97 5.23 7.36
CA LYS A 63 15.94 5.02 8.44
C LYS A 63 15.87 3.56 8.87
N GLU A 64 17.02 2.89 8.88
CA GLU A 64 17.15 1.52 9.37
C GLU A 64 16.57 1.40 10.79
N GLY A 65 15.75 0.37 11.02
CA GLY A 65 15.04 0.14 12.28
C GLY A 65 13.87 1.09 12.61
N LYS A 66 13.68 2.20 11.87
CA LYS A 66 12.58 3.17 12.11
C LYS A 66 11.56 3.26 10.98
N GLY A 67 11.85 2.74 9.80
CA GLY A 67 10.96 2.79 8.65
C GLY A 67 11.13 4.06 7.79
N SER A 68 10.15 4.32 6.93
CA SER A 68 10.13 5.50 6.06
C SER A 68 9.00 6.44 6.45
N GLN A 69 9.35 7.70 6.71
CA GLN A 69 8.34 8.73 6.99
C GLN A 69 7.42 8.95 5.80
N THR A 70 7.95 8.91 4.57
CA THR A 70 7.17 9.08 3.34
C THR A 70 6.07 8.03 3.25
N ILE A 71 6.43 6.74 3.41
CA ILE A 71 5.45 5.64 3.37
C ILE A 71 4.45 5.76 4.52
N ARG A 72 4.92 6.09 5.72
CA ARG A 72 4.04 6.32 6.88
C ARG A 72 3.02 7.43 6.63
N LYS A 73 3.39 8.52 5.95
CA LYS A 73 2.48 9.62 5.62
C LYS A 73 1.40 9.20 4.61
N TRP A 74 1.70 8.28 3.71
CA TRP A 74 0.73 7.69 2.78
C TRP A 74 -0.26 6.77 3.50
N GLU A 75 0.20 6.03 4.51
CA GLU A 75 -0.63 5.16 5.36
C GLU A 75 -1.30 5.89 6.53
N THR A 76 -1.07 7.19 6.68
CA THR A 76 -1.70 7.99 7.74
C THR A 76 -3.13 8.31 7.34
N GLU A 77 -4.08 8.14 8.25
CA GLU A 77 -5.50 8.44 8.08
C GLU A 77 -5.75 9.84 7.51
N GLU A 78 -6.73 9.94 6.60
CA GLU A 78 -7.14 11.19 5.98
C GLU A 78 -7.63 12.18 7.06
N GLY A 79 -7.31 13.47 6.89
CA GLY A 79 -7.64 14.51 7.86
C GLY A 79 -6.56 14.78 8.93
N LYS A 80 -5.56 13.90 9.08
CA LYS A 80 -4.37 14.21 9.91
C LYS A 80 -3.41 15.12 9.15
N THR A 81 -2.77 16.06 9.85
CA THR A 81 -1.83 17.05 9.27
C THR A 81 -0.68 16.41 8.48
N GLU A 82 -0.24 15.23 8.94
CA GLU A 82 0.85 14.48 8.32
C GLU A 82 0.42 13.61 7.13
N HIS A 83 -0.88 13.45 6.89
CA HIS A 83 -1.37 12.67 5.75
C HIS A 83 -0.87 13.27 4.44
N ARG A 84 -0.42 12.39 3.54
CA ARG A 84 -0.05 12.75 2.16
C ARG A 84 -0.65 11.73 1.23
N LYS A 85 -1.20 12.19 0.10
CA LYS A 85 -1.65 11.29 -0.98
C LYS A 85 -0.45 10.58 -1.59
N ILE A 86 -0.62 9.29 -1.90
CA ILE A 86 0.37 8.52 -2.64
C ILE A 86 0.44 9.03 -4.09
N PRO A 87 1.65 9.23 -4.66
CA PRO A 87 1.79 9.53 -6.07
C PRO A 87 1.26 8.39 -6.94
N TYR A 88 0.63 8.73 -8.07
CA TYR A 88 0.07 7.74 -9.00
C TYR A 88 1.11 6.74 -9.51
N SER A 89 2.30 7.21 -9.87
CA SER A 89 3.41 6.37 -10.36
C SER A 89 3.84 5.34 -9.33
N VAL A 90 3.90 5.74 -8.06
CA VAL A 90 4.29 4.86 -6.95
C VAL A 90 3.20 3.82 -6.68
N TRP A 91 1.94 4.23 -6.71
CA TRP A 91 0.83 3.29 -6.59
C TRP A 91 0.84 2.26 -7.73
N ARG A 92 1.06 2.70 -8.97
CA ARG A 92 1.19 1.80 -10.12
C ARG A 92 2.35 0.83 -9.98
N LEU A 93 3.50 1.28 -9.47
CA LEU A 93 4.64 0.40 -9.22
C LEU A 93 4.30 -0.70 -8.21
N LEU A 94 3.65 -0.33 -7.10
CA LEU A 94 3.17 -1.31 -6.11
C LEU A 94 2.20 -2.33 -6.73
N LEU A 95 1.28 -1.89 -7.59
CA LEU A 95 0.35 -2.79 -8.29
C LEU A 95 1.05 -3.72 -9.28
N ILE A 96 2.12 -3.27 -9.94
CA ILE A 96 2.91 -4.11 -10.83
C ILE A 96 3.63 -5.19 -10.02
N GLU A 97 4.20 -4.84 -8.87
CA GLU A 97 4.85 -5.81 -7.96
C GLU A 97 3.88 -6.87 -7.43
N THR A 98 2.58 -6.56 -7.32
CA THR A 98 1.57 -7.58 -6.98
C THR A 98 1.32 -8.60 -8.08
N GLY A 99 1.81 -8.38 -9.30
CA GLY A 99 1.61 -9.25 -10.47
C GLY A 99 0.19 -9.21 -11.05
N ILE A 100 -0.72 -8.43 -10.46
CA ILE A 100 -2.12 -8.29 -10.90
C ILE A 100 -2.25 -7.37 -12.10
N VAL A 101 -1.46 -6.30 -12.09
CA VAL A 101 -1.39 -5.38 -13.23
C VAL A 101 -0.17 -5.77 -14.05
N LYS A 102 -0.39 -6.41 -15.20
CA LYS A 102 0.65 -6.63 -16.18
C LYS A 102 0.83 -5.36 -17.02
N VAL A 103 2.07 -4.98 -17.25
CA VAL A 103 2.40 -4.03 -18.31
C VAL A 103 2.19 -4.81 -19.61
N GLU A 104 1.10 -4.52 -20.33
CA GLU A 104 1.00 -4.96 -21.72
C GLU A 104 2.09 -4.20 -22.50
N GLU A 105 3.03 -4.95 -23.09
CA GLU A 105 4.07 -4.42 -23.99
C GLU A 105 3.46 -3.87 -25.29
#